data_AF-A0AAN6X6Z7-F1
#
_entry.id   AF-A0AAN6X6Z7-F1
#
_cell.length_a   1.000
_cell.length_b   1.000
_cell.length_c   1.000
_cell.angle_alpha   90.00
_cell.angle_beta   90.00
_cell.angle_gamma   90.00
#
_symmetry.space_group_name_H-M   'P 1'
#
loop_
_entity.id
_entity.type
_entity.pdbx_description
1 polymer ?
#
loop_
_entity_poly.entity_id
_entity_poly.type
_entity_poly.pdbx_seq_one_letter_code
_entity_poly.pdbx_strand_id
1 'polypeptide(L)'
;VIKDYSTSIMGRFACRNPKCSSTGWGSKKIAIQIRGFRDNTYDAVVFKQRCRTCQHLGINENSYIERVAYRLKKWTGVPMETPEYNAVERGPPHESSLCEGCKAGCCPMLERS
;
A
#
# COMPACT_ATOMS: atom_id res chain seq x y z
N VAL A 1 13.05 16.72 -3.14
CA VAL A 1 11.60 16.48 -2.96
C VAL A 1 10.94 17.79 -2.61
N ILE A 2 9.83 18.15 -3.25
CA ILE A 2 9.02 19.33 -2.89
C ILE A 2 7.68 18.95 -2.24
N LYS A 3 7.22 17.72 -2.46
CA LYS A 3 6.01 17.16 -1.87
C LYS A 3 6.33 15.74 -1.43
N ASP A 4 6.05 15.40 -0.18
CA ASP A 4 6.13 14.02 0.34
C ASP A 4 4.77 13.66 0.92
N TYR A 5 4.26 12.48 0.59
CA TYR A 5 3.01 11.99 1.12
C TYR A 5 3.10 10.48 1.40
N SER A 6 3.03 10.15 2.69
CA SER A 6 2.92 8.77 3.16
C SER A 6 1.45 8.39 3.36
N THR A 7 1.08 7.20 2.91
CA THR A 7 -0.27 6.65 3.03
C THR A 7 -0.21 5.13 3.12
N SER A 8 -1.36 4.49 3.28
CA SER A 8 -1.48 3.04 3.20
C SER A 8 -2.69 2.60 2.40
N ILE A 9 -2.62 1.41 1.82
CA ILE A 9 -3.78 0.70 1.29
C ILE A 9 -4.12 -0.49 2.18
N MET A 10 -5.40 -0.84 2.20
CA MET A 10 -5.95 -2.04 2.84
C MET A 10 -6.55 -2.92 1.74
N GLY A 11 -6.76 -4.20 2.01
CA GLY A 11 -7.53 -5.07 1.13
C GLY A 11 -7.00 -6.49 1.04
N ARG A 12 -7.42 -7.18 -0.03
CA ARG A 12 -6.98 -8.54 -0.35
C ARG A 12 -5.76 -8.47 -1.28
N PHE A 13 -4.73 -9.21 -0.94
CA PHE A 13 -3.47 -9.32 -1.68
C PHE A 13 -3.45 -10.64 -2.45
N ALA A 14 -3.04 -10.59 -3.71
CA ALA A 14 -2.85 -11.78 -4.53
C ALA A 14 -1.36 -12.19 -4.54
N CYS A 15 -1.09 -13.49 -4.47
CA CYS A 15 0.26 -13.99 -4.70
C CYS A 15 0.57 -13.92 -6.20
N ARG A 16 1.72 -13.35 -6.59
CA ARG A 16 2.15 -13.30 -8.00
C ARG A 16 2.93 -14.54 -8.46
N ASN A 17 3.11 -15.54 -7.59
CA ASN A 17 3.74 -16.79 -7.99
C ASN A 17 2.70 -17.71 -8.64
N PRO A 18 2.80 -18.00 -9.96
CA PRO A 18 1.80 -18.82 -10.67
C PRO A 18 1.78 -20.28 -10.19
N LYS A 19 2.85 -20.76 -9.53
CA LYS A 19 2.92 -22.10 -8.95
C LYS A 19 2.34 -22.16 -7.53
N CYS A 20 1.91 -21.03 -6.97
CA CYS A 20 1.37 -20.99 -5.62
C CYS A 20 -0.14 -21.23 -5.64
N SER A 21 -0.60 -22.18 -4.83
CA SER A 21 -2.02 -22.49 -4.64
C SER A 21 -2.75 -21.50 -3.71
N SER A 22 -2.10 -20.43 -3.27
CA SER A 22 -2.72 -19.42 -2.39
C SER A 22 -3.81 -18.66 -3.14
N THR A 23 -5.01 -18.60 -2.56
CA THR A 23 -6.13 -17.81 -3.10
C THR A 23 -5.99 -16.31 -2.84
N GLY A 24 -4.87 -15.87 -2.26
CA GLY A 24 -4.68 -14.52 -1.72
C GLY A 24 -5.02 -14.42 -0.23
N TRP A 25 -4.63 -13.31 0.39
CA TRP A 25 -4.85 -13.08 1.82
C TRP A 25 -5.25 -11.63 2.08
N GLY A 26 -6.11 -11.43 3.07
CA GLY A 26 -6.33 -10.09 3.62
C GLY A 26 -5.15 -9.72 4.50
N SER A 27 -4.66 -8.50 4.38
CA SER A 27 -3.74 -7.94 5.36
C SER A 27 -4.15 -6.52 5.68
N LYS A 28 -3.92 -6.12 6.93
CA LYS A 28 -4.45 -4.85 7.42
C LYS A 28 -4.00 -3.68 6.55
N LYS A 29 -2.69 -3.41 6.45
CA LYS A 29 -2.16 -2.25 5.73
C LYS A 29 -0.86 -2.58 4.99
N ILE A 30 -0.67 -1.92 3.85
CA ILE A 30 0.62 -1.79 3.15
C ILE A 30 0.93 -0.31 3.00
N ALA A 31 2.16 0.08 3.36
CA ALA A 31 2.65 1.44 3.21
C ALA A 31 2.86 1.82 1.74
N ILE A 32 2.62 3.09 1.43
CA ILE A 32 2.97 3.72 0.17
C ILE A 32 3.59 5.07 0.50
N GLN A 33 4.77 5.35 -0.06
CA GLN A 33 5.36 6.69 -0.04
C GLN A 33 5.31 7.26 -1.44
N ILE A 34 4.81 8.49 -1.58
CA ILE A 34 4.72 9.19 -2.86
C ILE A 34 5.51 10.49 -2.73
N ARG A 35 6.47 10.72 -3.62
CA ARG A 35 7.30 11.93 -3.61
C ARG A 35 7.18 12.66 -4.94
N GLY A 36 6.99 13.98 -4.87
CA GLY A 36 6.99 14.87 -6.02
C GLY A 36 8.25 15.74 -6.08
N PHE A 37 8.74 15.98 -7.29
CA PHE A 37 9.97 16.73 -7.57
C PHE A 37 9.69 18.02 -8.35
N ARG A 38 10.70 18.90 -8.46
CA ARG A 38 10.55 20.25 -9.03
C ARG A 38 10.25 20.25 -10.53
N ASP A 39 10.68 19.21 -11.23
CA ASP A 39 10.52 19.00 -12.67
C ASP A 39 9.19 18.33 -13.04
N ASN A 40 8.18 18.39 -12.15
CA ASN A 40 6.89 17.71 -12.28
C ASN A 40 6.99 16.18 -12.38
N THR A 41 8.12 15.58 -12.01
CA THR A 41 8.23 14.13 -11.87
C THR A 41 7.77 13.67 -10.49
N TYR A 42 7.49 12.37 -10.37
CA TYR A 42 7.16 11.74 -9.10
C TYR A 42 7.75 10.34 -9.02
N ASP A 43 7.91 9.85 -7.80
CA ASP A 43 8.05 8.43 -7.52
C ASP A 43 6.98 7.95 -6.55
N ALA A 44 6.70 6.65 -6.59
CA ALA A 44 5.79 5.99 -5.67
C ALA A 44 6.42 4.66 -5.23
N VAL A 45 6.88 4.64 -3.98
CA VAL A 45 7.37 3.42 -3.34
C VAL A 45 6.18 2.69 -2.72
N VAL A 46 5.77 1.61 -3.37
CA VAL A 46 4.69 0.73 -2.88
C VAL A 46 5.33 -0.48 -2.23
N PHE A 47 5.19 -0.58 -0.90
CA PHE A 47 5.64 -1.76 -0.18
C PHE A 47 4.80 -2.98 -0.57
N LYS A 48 5.32 -4.17 -0.34
CA LYS A 48 4.63 -5.42 -0.68
C LYS A 48 4.47 -6.28 0.57
N GLN A 49 3.64 -7.30 0.45
CA GLN A 49 3.57 -8.35 1.46
C GLN A 49 3.99 -9.68 0.91
N ARG A 50 4.55 -10.52 1.77
CA ARG A 50 4.90 -11.89 1.43
C ARG A 50 3.70 -12.80 1.59
N CYS A 51 3.53 -13.70 0.64
CA CYS A 51 2.55 -14.76 0.71
C CYS A 51 2.85 -15.68 1.88
N ARG A 52 1.84 -15.98 2.71
CA ARG A 52 1.96 -16.92 3.84
C ARG A 52 2.51 -18.29 3.40
N THR A 53 2.13 -18.76 2.21
CA THR A 53 2.45 -20.12 1.73
C THR A 53 3.84 -20.21 1.10
N CYS A 54 4.19 -19.31 0.17
CA CYS A 54 5.41 -19.42 -0.62
C CYS A 54 6.41 -18.28 -0.43
N GLN A 55 6.11 -17.32 0.46
CA GLN A 55 6.93 -16.14 0.78
C GLN A 55 7.22 -15.21 -0.42
N HIS A 56 6.63 -15.47 -1.59
CA HIS A 56 6.72 -14.60 -2.76
C HIS A 56 5.91 -13.32 -2.54
N LEU A 57 6.30 -12.24 -3.21
CA LEU A 57 5.68 -10.94 -3.03
C LEU A 57 4.29 -10.90 -3.68
N GLY A 58 3.31 -10.46 -2.91
CA GLY A 58 1.95 -10.13 -3.33
C GLY A 58 1.66 -8.65 -3.15
N ILE A 59 0.65 -8.20 -3.87
CA ILE A 59 0.25 -6.79 -3.95
C ILE A 59 -1.25 -6.71 -4.24
N ASN A 60 -1.86 -5.59 -3.86
CA ASN A 60 -3.21 -5.22 -4.28
C ASN A 60 -3.07 -4.11 -5.31
N GLU A 61 -3.10 -4.49 -6.59
CA GLU A 61 -2.69 -3.61 -7.69
C GLU A 61 -3.64 -2.43 -7.86
N ASN A 62 -4.92 -2.73 -8.01
CA ASN A 62 -5.95 -1.74 -8.23
C ASN A 62 -5.95 -0.67 -7.12
N SER A 63 -5.88 -1.09 -5.85
CA SER A 63 -5.92 -0.14 -4.74
C SER A 63 -4.69 0.76 -4.65
N TYR A 64 -3.48 0.30 -4.98
CA TYR A 64 -2.32 1.22 -4.98
C TYR A 64 -2.38 2.19 -6.17
N ILE A 65 -2.81 1.73 -7.35
CA ILE A 65 -2.93 2.56 -8.54
C ILE A 65 -3.90 3.70 -8.26
N GLU A 66 -5.08 3.38 -7.74
CA GLU A 66 -6.08 4.38 -7.35
C GLU A 66 -5.53 5.36 -6.31
N ARG A 67 -4.81 4.87 -5.30
CA ARG A 67 -4.25 5.71 -4.24
C ARG A 67 -3.19 6.69 -4.76
N VAL A 68 -2.31 6.23 -5.63
CA VAL A 68 -1.27 7.05 -6.25
C VAL A 68 -1.92 8.07 -7.19
N ALA A 69 -2.80 7.63 -8.08
CA ALA A 69 -3.52 8.50 -9.01
C ALA A 69 -4.32 9.59 -8.28
N TYR A 70 -5.03 9.24 -7.20
CA TYR A 70 -5.74 10.18 -6.35
C TYR A 70 -4.82 11.27 -5.80
N ARG A 71 -3.64 10.87 -5.28
CA ARG A 71 -2.70 11.81 -4.68
C ARG A 71 -2.11 12.76 -5.72
N LEU A 72 -1.76 12.25 -6.90
CA LEU A 72 -1.25 13.07 -8.00
C LEU A 72 -2.30 14.10 -8.46
N LYS A 73 -3.55 13.68 -8.66
CA LYS A 73 -4.67 14.59 -9.00
C LYS A 73 -4.88 15.68 -7.94
N LYS A 74 -4.83 15.33 -6.65
CA LYS A 74 -4.90 16.32 -5.57
C LYS A 74 -3.75 17.32 -5.60
N TRP A 75 -2.52 16.87 -5.89
CA TRP A 75 -1.35 17.75 -5.97
C TRP A 75 -1.38 18.73 -7.14
N THR A 76 -2.14 18.43 -8.20
CA THR A 76 -2.33 19.31 -9.36
C THR A 76 -3.62 20.14 -9.29
N GLY A 77 -4.35 20.09 -8.16
CA GLY A 77 -5.55 20.90 -7.94
C GLY A 77 -6.82 20.36 -8.61
N VAL A 78 -6.80 19.13 -9.13
CA VAL A 78 -8.01 18.51 -9.69
C VAL A 78 -9.03 18.28 -8.56
N PRO A 79 -10.29 18.73 -8.71
CA PRO A 79 -11.35 18.43 -7.75
C PRO A 79 -11.54 16.91 -7.63
N MET A 80 -11.51 16.42 -6.40
CA MET A 80 -11.63 14.99 -6.10
C MET A 80 -12.43 14.84 -4.81
N GLU A 81 -13.42 13.96 -4.81
CA GLU A 81 -14.14 13.54 -3.61
C GLU A 81 -13.18 12.86 -2.62
N THR A 82 -13.44 13.01 -1.32
CA THR A 82 -12.62 12.33 -0.30
C THR A 82 -13.03 10.86 -0.26
N PRO A 83 -12.14 9.92 -0.61
CA PRO A 83 -12.53 8.53 -0.67
C PRO A 83 -12.57 7.96 0.76
N GLU A 84 -13.57 7.12 1.02
CA GLU A 84 -13.75 6.45 2.31
C GLU A 84 -12.79 5.27 2.46
N TYR A 85 -11.48 5.54 2.45
CA TYR A 85 -10.46 4.52 2.57
C TYR A 85 -10.26 4.01 4.00
N ASN A 86 -10.73 4.77 4.98
CA ASN A 86 -10.55 4.52 6.41
C ASN A 86 -11.81 3.93 7.06
N ALA A 87 -12.73 3.37 6.26
CA ALA A 87 -13.81 2.58 6.82
C ALA A 87 -13.21 1.58 7.80
N VAL A 88 -13.69 1.65 9.04
CA VAL A 88 -13.21 0.96 10.25
C VAL A 88 -13.56 -0.53 10.16
N GLU A 89 -13.36 -1.14 9.01
CA GLU A 89 -13.69 -2.53 8.80
C GLU A 89 -12.70 -3.40 9.55
N ARG A 90 -13.29 -4.36 10.26
CA ARG A 90 -12.67 -5.43 11.03
C ARG A 90 -11.85 -6.33 10.10
N GLY A 91 -10.74 -5.82 9.58
CA GLY A 91 -9.74 -6.59 8.87
C GLY A 91 -8.92 -7.44 9.84
N PRO A 92 -8.27 -8.51 9.35
CA PRO A 92 -7.34 -9.30 10.17
C PRO A 92 -6.23 -8.40 10.74
N PRO A 93 -5.60 -8.80 11.86
CA PRO A 93 -4.47 -8.07 12.44
C PRO A 93 -3.35 -7.87 11.40
N HIS A 94 -2.54 -6.85 11.61
CA HIS A 94 -1.44 -6.56 10.71
C HIS A 94 -0.34 -7.62 10.87
N GLU A 95 0.01 -8.32 9.79
CA GLU A 95 1.08 -9.32 9.80
C GLU A 95 2.44 -8.66 9.53
N SER A 96 3.04 -8.09 10.58
CA SER A 96 4.32 -7.38 10.49
C SER A 96 5.46 -8.25 9.93
N SER A 97 5.47 -9.56 10.20
CA SER A 97 6.49 -10.49 9.70
C SER A 97 6.47 -10.67 8.17
N LEU A 98 5.32 -10.46 7.54
CA LEU A 98 5.12 -10.57 6.10
C LEU A 98 5.14 -9.22 5.40
N CYS A 99 5.11 -8.11 6.15
CA CYS A 99 5.10 -6.76 5.62
C CYS A 99 6.50 -6.21 5.39
N GLU A 100 6.83 -5.93 4.12
CA GLU A 100 8.13 -5.33 3.79
C GLU A 100 8.25 -3.90 4.33
N GLY A 101 7.12 -3.20 4.53
CA GLY A 101 7.12 -1.90 5.18
C GLY A 101 7.49 -1.98 6.67
N CYS A 102 7.09 -3.03 7.38
CA CYS A 102 7.50 -3.24 8.77
C CYS A 102 8.99 -3.54 8.86
N LYS A 103 9.48 -4.41 7.97
CA LYS A 103 10.91 -4.72 7.89
C LYS A 103 11.76 -3.50 7.55
N ALA A 104 11.22 -2.58 6.75
CA ALA A 104 11.87 -1.32 6.40
C ALA A 104 11.66 -0.20 7.43
N GLY A 105 10.91 -0.43 8.52
CA GLY A 105 10.69 0.58 9.56
C GLY A 105 9.77 1.74 9.14
N CYS A 106 9.02 1.61 8.04
CA CYS A 106 8.19 2.69 7.49
C CYS A 106 6.69 2.33 7.44
N CYS A 107 6.30 1.19 8.03
CA CYS A 107 4.90 0.80 8.07
C CYS A 107 4.12 1.66 9.07
N PRO A 108 2.99 2.28 8.68
CA PRO A 108 2.17 3.10 9.58
C PRO A 108 1.46 2.30 10.68
N MET A 109 1.69 0.99 10.78
CA MET A 109 1.16 0.10 11.81
C MET A 109 2.21 -0.34 12.84
N LEU A 110 3.45 0.16 12.77
CA LEU A 110 4.55 -0.28 13.64
C LEU A 110 4.28 -0.12 15.15
N GLU A 111 3.38 0.77 15.56
CA GLU A 111 3.03 0.99 16.98
C GLU A 111 1.81 0.20 17.47
N ARG A 112 1.25 -0.72 16.67
CA ARG A 112 0.01 -1.45 17.01
C ARG A 112 0.12 -2.97 16.78
N SER A 113 1.36 -3.49 16.78
CA SER A 113 1.72 -4.91 16.62
C SER A 113 1.76 -5.65 17.95
#